data_AF-A0A1I1I1T3-F1
#
_entry.id   AF-A0A1I1I1T3-F1
#
_cell.length_a   1.000
_cell.length_b   1.000
_cell.length_c   1.000
_cell.angle_alpha   90.00
_cell.angle_beta   90.00
_cell.angle_gamma   90.00
#
_symmetry.space_group_name_H-M   'P 1'
#
loop_
_entity.id
_entity.type
_entity.pdbx_description
1 polymer ?
#
loop_
_entity_poly.entity_id
_entity_poly.type
_entity_poly.pdbx_seq_one_letter_code
_entity_poly.pdbx_strand_id
1 'polypeptide(L)'
;MLIERLQAWLINRLPSRRLAPRLSLTEQGLLAETADARQEVRWTQIDEIVAVRADQFVGDSLLLLIRFDGDQTLSIPEQSQIWAQLTEQIPLHLDASLQHQDWALRLIGDAQARPVTVYRKASPLG
;
A
#
# COMPACT_ATOMS: atom_id res chain seq x y z
N MET A 1 4.70 -9.24 -19.67
CA MET A 1 5.23 -7.86 -19.58
C MET A 1 4.56 -6.96 -18.51
N LEU A 2 3.82 -7.49 -17.53
CA LEU A 2 3.35 -6.72 -16.36
C LEU A 2 4.20 -7.00 -15.10
N ILE A 3 4.72 -8.23 -14.98
CA ILE A 3 5.53 -8.72 -13.86
C ILE A 3 6.91 -8.03 -13.82
N GLU A 4 7.54 -7.77 -14.96
CA GLU A 4 8.84 -7.08 -15.04
C GLU A 4 8.78 -5.61 -14.60
N ARG A 5 7.64 -4.94 -14.81
CA ARG A 5 7.43 -3.55 -14.35
C ARG A 5 7.23 -3.47 -12.83
N LEU A 6 6.58 -4.48 -12.24
CA LEU A 6 6.41 -4.60 -10.78
C LEU A 6 7.73 -4.91 -10.08
N GLN A 7 8.59 -5.76 -10.66
CA GLN A 7 9.92 -6.05 -10.12
C GLN A 7 10.83 -4.82 -10.13
N ALA A 8 10.86 -4.05 -11.23
CA ALA A 8 11.62 -2.79 -11.28
C ALA A 8 11.10 -1.74 -10.30
N TRP A 9 9.78 -1.71 -10.04
CA TRP A 9 9.15 -0.81 -9.08
C TRP A 9 9.45 -1.17 -7.61
N LEU A 10 9.48 -2.47 -7.27
CA LEU A 10 9.85 -2.97 -5.95
C LEU A 10 11.32 -2.70 -5.60
N ILE A 11 12.22 -2.87 -6.58
CA ILE A 11 13.67 -2.76 -6.35
C ILE A 11 14.13 -1.29 -6.18
N ASN A 12 13.46 -0.33 -6.83
CA ASN A 12 13.88 1.08 -6.80
C ASN A 12 13.28 1.93 -5.67
N ARG A 13 12.30 1.42 -4.90
CA ARG A 13 11.55 2.23 -3.90
C ARG A 13 11.58 1.68 -2.47
N LEU A 14 12.45 0.71 -2.17
CA LEU A 14 12.71 0.36 -0.77
C LEU A 14 13.22 1.61 -0.02
N PRO A 15 12.70 1.89 1.18
CA PRO A 15 12.90 3.17 1.84
C PRO A 15 14.37 3.38 2.18
N SER A 16 15.04 4.26 1.42
CA SER A 16 16.20 4.98 1.92
C SER A 16 15.77 5.71 3.18
N ARG A 17 16.52 5.57 4.29
CA ARG A 17 16.32 6.14 5.65
C ARG A 17 16.03 7.66 5.67
N ARG A 18 14.93 8.12 5.08
CA ARG A 18 14.39 9.47 5.23
C ARG A 18 13.31 9.39 6.30
N LEU A 19 13.18 10.47 7.08
CA LEU A 19 12.18 10.64 8.13
C LEU A 19 10.83 10.09 7.65
N ALA A 20 10.35 9.01 8.28
CA ALA A 20 9.08 8.42 7.94
C ALA A 20 7.98 9.45 8.27
N PRO A 21 7.11 9.80 7.31
CA PRO A 21 6.03 10.74 7.58
C PRO A 21 5.11 10.17 8.67
N ARG A 22 4.57 11.05 9.51
CA ARG A 22 3.49 10.70 10.41
C ARG A 22 2.25 10.43 9.56
N LEU A 23 1.71 9.22 9.67
CA LEU A 23 0.51 8.82 8.95
C LEU A 23 -0.71 8.88 9.86
N SER A 24 -1.83 9.36 9.32
CA SER A 24 -3.14 9.32 9.97
C SER A 24 -4.23 9.03 8.93
N LEU A 25 -5.36 8.48 9.39
CA LEU A 25 -6.53 8.24 8.57
C LEU A 25 -7.57 9.33 8.82
N THR A 26 -8.21 9.77 7.76
CA THR A 26 -9.38 10.64 7.79
C THR A 26 -10.54 9.94 7.10
N GLU A 27 -11.76 10.47 7.23
CA GLU A 27 -12.91 9.93 6.50
C GLU A 27 -12.71 10.02 4.97
N GLN A 28 -11.92 10.99 4.49
CA GLN A 28 -11.66 11.17 3.06
C GLN A 28 -10.48 10.35 2.53
N GLY A 29 -9.58 9.85 3.39
CA GLY A 29 -8.38 9.16 2.93
C GLY A 29 -7.26 9.06 3.95
N LEU A 30 -6.04 9.18 3.44
CA LEU A 30 -4.80 9.11 4.19
C LEU A 30 -4.15 10.49 4.26
N LEU A 31 -3.59 10.82 5.42
CA LEU A 31 -2.81 12.02 5.61
C LEU A 31 -1.38 11.66 6.01
N ALA A 32 -0.42 12.12 5.22
CA ALA A 32 1.02 11.99 5.47
C ALA A 32 1.62 13.36 5.80
N GLU A 33 2.20 13.48 6.98
CA GLU A 33 2.78 14.73 7.49
C GLU A 33 4.27 14.57 7.79
N THR A 34 5.07 15.51 7.30
CA THR A 34 6.46 15.73 7.70
C THR A 34 6.58 17.10 8.35
N ALA A 35 7.78 17.46 8.84
CA ALA A 35 8.01 18.79 9.40
C ALA A 35 7.77 19.92 8.37
N ASP A 36 7.98 19.63 7.08
CA ASP A 36 7.99 20.62 6.01
C ASP A 36 6.81 20.50 5.04
N ALA A 37 6.04 19.40 5.09
CA ALA A 37 4.99 19.12 4.12
C ALA A 37 3.83 18.34 4.72
N ARG A 38 2.64 18.58 4.16
CA ARG A 38 1.41 17.84 4.45
C ARG A 38 0.81 17.37 3.13
N GLN A 39 0.58 16.07 3.02
CA GLN A 39 0.00 15.45 1.83
C GLN A 39 -1.24 14.63 2.22
N GLU A 40 -2.37 14.98 1.63
CA GLU A 40 -3.62 14.22 1.75
C GLU A 40 -3.79 13.38 0.47
N VAL A 41 -4.04 12.08 0.65
CA VAL A 41 -4.34 11.13 -0.42
C VAL A 41 -5.77 10.67 -0.21
N ARG A 42 -6.70 11.19 -1.00
CA ARG A 42 -8.12 10.80 -0.89
C ARG A 42 -8.34 9.39 -1.42
N TRP A 43 -9.31 8.68 -0.87
CA TRP A 43 -9.71 7.35 -1.34
C TRP A 43 -9.97 7.34 -2.86
N THR A 44 -10.60 8.39 -3.39
CA THR A 44 -10.92 8.52 -4.82
C THR A 44 -9.71 8.73 -5.73
N GLN A 45 -8.57 9.16 -5.17
CA GLN A 45 -7.30 9.35 -5.87
C GLN A 45 -6.44 8.09 -5.90
N ILE A 46 -6.78 7.07 -5.10
CA ILE A 46 -6.05 5.81 -5.09
C ILE A 46 -6.34 5.09 -6.41
N ASP A 47 -5.26 4.82 -7.14
CA ASP A 47 -5.31 4.06 -8.39
C ASP A 47 -5.12 2.57 -8.12
N GLU A 48 -4.30 2.22 -7.13
CA GLU A 48 -3.92 0.85 -6.86
C GLU A 48 -3.35 0.66 -5.46
N ILE A 49 -3.66 -0.48 -4.83
CA ILE A 49 -3.06 -0.92 -3.58
C ILE A 49 -2.48 -2.31 -3.80
N VAL A 50 -1.20 -2.48 -3.50
CA VAL A 50 -0.50 -3.77 -3.57
C VAL A 50 0.06 -4.10 -2.19
N ALA A 51 -0.25 -5.30 -1.71
CA ALA A 51 0.36 -5.87 -0.53
C ALA A 51 1.55 -6.75 -0.93
N VAL A 52 2.67 -6.59 -0.23
CA VAL A 52 3.89 -7.39 -0.43
C VAL A 52 4.40 -7.88 0.91
N ARG A 53 5.11 -9.01 0.90
CA ARG A 53 5.93 -9.43 2.04
C ARG A 53 7.32 -8.82 1.87
N ALA A 54 7.77 -8.07 2.86
CA ALA A 54 9.10 -7.47 2.90
C ALA A 54 9.92 -8.14 3.99
N ASP A 55 11.01 -8.77 3.58
CA ASP A 55 12.02 -9.33 4.50
C ASP A 55 12.81 -8.17 5.09
N GLN A 56 12.37 -7.68 6.24
CA GLN A 56 13.18 -6.79 7.06
C GLN A 56 14.06 -7.70 7.93
N PHE A 57 15.32 -7.32 8.18
CA PHE A 57 16.33 -8.13 8.90
C PHE A 57 15.91 -8.70 10.28
N VAL A 58 14.70 -8.36 10.77
CA VAL A 58 14.04 -8.92 11.96
C VAL A 58 12.59 -9.31 11.60
N GLY A 59 12.45 -10.38 10.82
CA GLY A 59 11.16 -11.02 10.52
C GLY A 59 10.46 -10.57 9.25
N ASP A 60 9.65 -11.48 8.71
CA ASP A 60 8.74 -11.21 7.59
C ASP A 60 7.69 -10.20 8.05
N SER A 61 7.57 -9.09 7.32
CA SER A 61 6.54 -8.08 7.60
C SER A 61 5.75 -7.76 6.35
N LEU A 62 4.47 -7.47 6.51
CA LEU A 62 3.63 -7.04 5.41
C LEU A 62 3.85 -5.54 5.13
N LEU A 63 3.74 -5.18 3.87
CA LEU A 63 3.88 -3.81 3.40
C LEU A 63 2.77 -3.51 2.41
N LEU A 64 2.04 -2.43 2.64
CA LEU A 64 1.10 -1.88 1.67
C LEU A 64 1.77 -0.77 0.86
N LEU A 65 1.61 -0.86 -0.45
CA LEU A 65 2.09 0.10 -1.40
C LEU A 65 0.88 0.69 -2.12
N ILE A 66 0.62 1.97 -1.85
CA ILE A 66 -0.56 2.69 -2.33
C ILE A 66 -0.12 3.63 -3.43
N ARG A 67 -0.56 3.38 -4.66
CA ARG A 67 -0.35 4.27 -5.81
C ARG A 67 -1.53 5.22 -5.98
N PHE A 68 -1.23 6.48 -6.20
CA PHE A 68 -2.23 7.54 -6.36
C PHE A 68 -1.68 8.64 -7.28
N ASP A 69 -2.58 9.47 -7.82
CA ASP A 69 -2.27 10.55 -8.75
C ASP A 69 -1.32 10.10 -9.88
N GLY A 70 -1.57 8.92 -10.46
CA GLY A 70 -0.80 8.35 -11.57
C GLY A 70 0.42 7.54 -11.14
N ASP A 71 1.42 8.18 -10.53
CA ASP A 71 2.75 7.59 -10.26
C ASP A 71 3.31 7.83 -8.85
N GLN A 72 2.58 8.58 -8.00
CA GLN A 72 2.97 8.75 -6.61
C GLN A 72 2.72 7.47 -5.84
N THR A 73 3.56 7.17 -4.84
CA THR A 73 3.39 5.97 -4.02
C THR A 73 3.67 6.26 -2.56
N LEU A 74 2.76 5.81 -1.71
CA LEU A 74 2.93 5.78 -0.27
C LEU A 74 3.18 4.33 0.17
N SER A 75 4.19 4.13 1.01
CA SER A 75 4.51 2.83 1.58
C SER A 75 4.11 2.82 3.05
N ILE A 76 3.29 1.85 3.45
CA ILE A 76 2.77 1.73 4.81
C ILE A 76 3.16 0.35 5.34
N PRO A 77 4.14 0.26 6.24
CA PRO A 77 4.56 -1.01 6.82
C PRO A 77 3.53 -1.51 7.86
N GLU A 78 3.51 -2.82 8.10
CA GLU A 78 2.65 -3.47 9.09
C GLU A 78 2.80 -2.91 10.51
N GLN A 79 3.99 -2.41 10.85
CA GLN A 79 4.26 -1.80 12.16
C GLN A 79 3.70 -0.38 12.30
N SER A 80 3.09 0.17 11.25
CA SER A 80 2.47 1.50 11.29
C SER A 80 1.30 1.51 12.28
N GLN A 81 1.18 2.59 13.06
CA GLN A 81 0.08 2.76 14.03
C GLN A 81 -1.31 2.77 13.37
N ILE A 82 -1.38 3.15 12.09
CA ILE A 82 -2.64 3.17 11.33
C ILE A 82 -2.97 1.84 10.65
N TRP A 83 -2.11 0.81 10.75
CA TRP A 83 -2.25 -0.42 9.95
C TRP A 83 -3.60 -1.09 10.15
N ALA A 84 -3.97 -1.40 11.40
CA ALA A 84 -5.22 -2.08 11.71
C ALA A 84 -6.42 -1.32 11.13
N GLN A 85 -6.54 -0.03 11.46
CA GLN A 85 -7.62 0.82 10.98
C GLN A 85 -7.62 0.96 9.45
N LEU A 86 -6.45 1.05 8.80
CA LEU A 86 -6.34 1.16 7.35
C LEU A 86 -6.88 -0.11 6.68
N THR A 87 -6.47 -1.28 7.16
CA THR A 87 -6.88 -2.56 6.56
C THR A 87 -8.39 -2.82 6.70
N GLU A 88 -9.02 -2.27 7.74
CA GLU A 88 -10.48 -2.28 7.92
C GLU A 88 -11.19 -1.26 7.02
N GLN A 89 -10.62 -0.06 6.83
CA GLN A 89 -11.26 1.00 6.06
C GLN A 89 -11.15 0.83 4.54
N ILE A 90 -10.09 0.21 4.03
CA ILE A 90 -9.92 -0.05 2.59
C ILE A 90 -11.18 -0.63 1.95
N PRO A 91 -11.76 -1.76 2.44
CA PRO A 91 -12.97 -2.34 1.85
C PRO A 91 -14.24 -1.51 2.06
N LEU A 92 -14.25 -0.57 3.00
CA LEU A 92 -15.41 0.32 3.21
C LEU A 92 -15.44 1.49 2.22
N HIS A 93 -14.28 1.89 1.71
CA HIS A 93 -14.16 3.02 0.79
C HIS A 93 -13.80 2.61 -0.65
N LEU A 94 -13.30 1.39 -0.84
CA LEU A 94 -12.86 0.85 -2.13
C LEU A 94 -13.57 -0.49 -2.39
N ASP A 95 -14.77 -0.42 -2.97
CA ASP A 95 -15.71 -1.56 -3.13
C ASP A 95 -15.12 -2.81 -3.81
N ALA A 96 -14.10 -2.65 -4.67
CA ALA A 96 -13.45 -3.75 -5.38
C ALA A 96 -12.19 -4.28 -4.68
N SER A 97 -11.96 -3.89 -3.42
CA SER A 97 -10.76 -4.29 -2.68
C SER A 97 -10.92 -5.64 -1.98
N LEU A 98 -9.80 -6.34 -1.82
CA LEU A 98 -9.72 -7.58 -1.05
C LEU A 98 -9.73 -7.28 0.45
N GLN A 99 -10.42 -8.14 1.21
CA GLN A 99 -10.38 -8.10 2.67
C GLN A 99 -8.99 -8.44 3.19
N HIS A 100 -8.62 -7.86 4.33
CA HIS A 100 -7.31 -8.06 4.96
C HIS A 100 -6.91 -9.54 5.05
N GLN A 101 -7.78 -10.36 5.63
CA GLN A 101 -7.55 -11.79 5.81
C GLN A 101 -7.26 -12.52 4.48
N ASP A 102 -7.91 -12.11 3.38
CA ASP A 102 -7.81 -12.82 2.11
C ASP A 102 -6.45 -12.60 1.44
N TRP A 103 -5.94 -11.36 1.45
CA TRP A 103 -4.63 -11.07 0.87
C TRP A 103 -3.48 -11.39 1.81
N ALA A 104 -3.65 -11.26 3.14
CA ALA A 104 -2.62 -11.61 4.11
C ALA A 104 -2.33 -13.11 4.09
N LEU A 105 -3.37 -13.96 4.06
CA LEU A 105 -3.20 -15.41 3.97
C LEU A 105 -2.49 -15.83 2.68
N ARG A 106 -2.79 -15.16 1.55
CA ARG A 106 -2.10 -15.40 0.27
C ARG A 106 -0.62 -15.06 0.36
N LEU A 107 -0.26 -13.95 1.01
CA LEU A 107 1.14 -13.54 1.17
C LEU A 107 1.92 -14.44 2.12
N ILE A 108 1.30 -14.91 3.20
CA ILE A 108 1.94 -15.80 4.18
C ILE A 108 2.07 -17.22 3.62
N GLY A 109 1.03 -17.70 2.93
CA GLY A 109 0.99 -19.04 2.35
C GLY A 109 1.81 -19.22 1.07
N ASP A 110 2.20 -18.13 0.40
CA ASP A 110 3.03 -18.19 -0.80
C ASP A 110 4.52 -18.21 -0.45
N ALA A 111 5.17 -19.34 -0.70
CA ALA A 111 6.62 -19.51 -0.55
C ALA A 111 7.42 -18.54 -1.43
N GLN A 112 6.84 -18.08 -2.54
CA GLN A 112 7.47 -17.14 -3.48
C GLN A 112 7.18 -15.67 -3.14
N ALA A 113 6.42 -15.40 -2.06
CA ALA A 113 6.11 -14.05 -1.59
C ALA A 113 5.57 -13.11 -2.67
N ARG A 114 4.75 -13.63 -3.61
CA ARG A 114 4.32 -12.81 -4.75
C ARG A 114 3.43 -11.66 -4.28
N PRO A 115 3.62 -10.45 -4.84
CA PRO A 115 2.73 -9.32 -4.56
C PRO A 115 1.26 -9.66 -4.81
N VAL A 116 0.38 -9.21 -3.91
CA VAL A 116 -1.07 -9.35 -4.05
C VAL A 116 -1.68 -7.99 -4.29
N THR A 117 -2.35 -7.81 -5.43
CA THR A 117 -3.16 -6.61 -5.67
C THR A 117 -4.37 -6.64 -4.73
N VAL A 118 -4.40 -5.71 -3.78
CA VAL A 118 -5.51 -5.53 -2.84
C VAL A 118 -6.63 -4.75 -3.51
N TYR A 119 -6.29 -3.70 -4.27
CA TYR A 119 -7.25 -2.88 -5.00
C TYR A 119 -6.62 -2.40 -6.29
N ARG A 120 -7.45 -2.27 -7.34
CA ARG A 120 -7.10 -1.53 -8.55
C ARG A 120 -8.32 -0.81 -9.07
N LYS A 121 -8.20 0.50 -9.28
CA LYS A 121 -9.23 1.33 -9.88
C LYS A 121 -9.49 0.82 -11.30
N ALA A 122 -10.77 0.56 -11.62
CA ALA A 122 -11.15 0.20 -12.97
C ALA A 122 -10.74 1.36 -13.90
N SER A 123 -9.88 1.08 -14.88
CA SER A 123 -9.59 2.08 -15.91
C SER A 123 -10.92 2.37 -16.63
N PRO A 124 -11.31 3.64 -16.82
CA PRO A 124 -12.38 3.94 -17.75
C PRO A 124 -11.92 3.39 -19.09
N LEU A 125 -12.64 2.40 -19.60
CA LEU A 125 -12.50 1.95 -20.98
C LEU A 125 -12.75 3.19 -21.84
N GLY A 126 -11.68 3.72 -22.45
CA GLY A 126 -11.76 4.76 -23.47
C GLY A 126 -12.32 4.19 -24.78
#